data_AF-A0A8T5FYB2-F1
#
_entry.id   AF-A0A8T5FYB2-F1
#
_cell.length_a   1.000
_cell.length_b   1.000
_cell.length_c   1.000
_cell.angle_alpha   90.00
_cell.angle_beta   90.00
_cell.angle_gamma   90.00
#
_symmetry.space_group_name_H-M   'P 1'
#
loop_
_entity.id
_entity.type
_entity.pdbx_description
1 polymer ?
#
loop_
_entity_poly.entity_id
_entity_poly.type
_entity_poly.pdbx_seq_one_letter_code
_entity_poly.pdbx_strand_id
1 'polypeptide(L)'
;MKKYTKEQLIFYIQNFHKKKKKVPTIKDINSDKKSPSSSTYANRFGSWNKTLIVCGFKINKKKYSKKEMIESVKLLSKELGKIPKGSDLKNREWIASYSTYRQKFGNWKKVLKQAGLIKKKSNSSTLKSFIKKKKK
;
A
#
# COMPACT_ATOMS: atom_id res chain seq x y z
N MET A 1 11.80 -18.82 -21.42
CA MET A 1 10.82 -18.50 -20.34
C MET A 1 9.44 -18.97 -20.77
N LYS A 2 8.74 -19.81 -19.99
CA LYS A 2 7.35 -20.19 -20.29
C LYS A 2 6.47 -18.93 -20.22
N LYS A 3 5.94 -18.51 -21.37
CA LYS A 3 5.02 -17.36 -21.47
C LYS A 3 3.61 -17.85 -21.09
N TYR A 4 3.19 -17.59 -19.87
CA TYR A 4 1.81 -17.83 -19.46
C TYR A 4 0.93 -16.63 -19.82
N THR A 5 -0.25 -16.87 -20.40
CA THR A 5 -1.24 -15.82 -20.63
C THR A 5 -1.99 -15.46 -19.35
N LYS A 6 -2.73 -14.35 -19.36
CA LYS A 6 -3.54 -13.97 -18.18
C LYS A 6 -4.64 -15.00 -17.93
N GLU A 7 -5.28 -15.52 -18.97
CA GLU A 7 -6.35 -16.51 -18.86
C GLU A 7 -5.83 -17.83 -18.27
N GLN A 8 -4.66 -18.29 -18.71
CA GLN A 8 -4.04 -19.51 -18.19
C GLN A 8 -3.78 -19.40 -16.68
N LEU A 9 -3.24 -18.27 -16.24
CA LEU A 9 -2.97 -18.02 -14.81
C LEU A 9 -4.27 -18.00 -13.99
N ILE A 10 -5.32 -17.35 -14.49
CA ILE A 10 -6.64 -17.35 -13.84
C ILE A 10 -7.18 -18.78 -13.72
N PHE A 11 -7.08 -19.57 -14.80
CA PHE A 11 -7.51 -20.96 -14.83
C PHE A 11 -6.80 -21.81 -13.76
N TYR A 12 -5.48 -21.66 -13.58
CA TYR A 12 -4.75 -22.38 -12.52
C TYR A 12 -5.26 -22.05 -11.12
N ILE A 13 -5.51 -20.78 -10.81
CA ILE A 13 -6.01 -20.36 -9.49
C ILE A 13 -7.44 -20.85 -9.27
N GLN A 14 -8.31 -20.74 -10.26
CA GLN A 14 -9.68 -21.25 -10.17
C GLN A 14 -9.72 -22.77 -10.02
N ASN A 15 -8.89 -23.50 -10.76
CA ASN A 15 -8.79 -24.95 -10.63
C ASN A 15 -8.25 -25.36 -9.26
N PHE A 16 -7.26 -24.64 -8.72
CA PHE A 16 -6.79 -24.84 -7.35
C PHE A 16 -7.93 -24.66 -6.34
N HIS A 17 -8.68 -23.56 -6.47
CA HIS A 17 -9.81 -23.30 -5.60
C HIS A 17 -10.87 -24.40 -5.71
N LYS A 18 -11.22 -24.84 -6.92
CA LYS A 18 -12.19 -25.92 -7.15
C LYS A 18 -11.76 -27.22 -6.46
N LYS A 19 -10.48 -27.57 -6.54
CA LYS A 19 -9.92 -28.81 -5.95
C LYS A 19 -9.81 -28.76 -4.43
N LYS A 20 -9.37 -27.63 -3.86
CA LYS A 20 -9.06 -27.50 -2.43
C LYS A 20 -10.14 -26.78 -1.63
N LYS A 21 -11.21 -26.31 -2.29
CA LYS A 21 -12.30 -25.48 -1.72
C LYS A 21 -11.79 -24.31 -0.85
N LYS A 22 -10.61 -23.78 -1.17
CA LYS A 22 -9.94 -22.70 -0.44
C LYS A 22 -9.30 -21.70 -1.40
N VAL A 23 -9.22 -20.44 -0.99
CA VAL A 23 -8.47 -19.42 -1.73
C VAL A 23 -6.97 -19.74 -1.63
N PRO A 24 -6.26 -19.90 -2.77
CA PRO A 24 -4.84 -20.23 -2.75
C PRO A 24 -4.02 -19.13 -2.07
N THR A 25 -3.10 -19.54 -1.21
CA THR A 25 -2.05 -18.65 -0.68
C THR A 25 -0.77 -18.75 -1.52
N ILE A 26 0.14 -17.80 -1.33
CA ILE A 26 1.47 -17.82 -1.99
C ILE A 26 2.20 -19.14 -1.68
N LYS A 27 2.09 -19.63 -0.44
CA LYS A 27 2.72 -20.90 -0.03
C LYS A 27 2.10 -22.08 -0.79
N ASP A 28 0.78 -22.14 -0.87
CA ASP A 28 0.08 -23.21 -1.57
C ASP A 28 0.50 -23.36 -3.03
N ILE A 29 0.62 -22.23 -3.74
CA ILE A 29 0.99 -22.21 -5.16
C ILE A 29 2.47 -22.50 -5.36
N ASN A 30 3.35 -21.95 -4.51
CA ASN A 30 4.78 -22.23 -4.61
C ASN A 30 5.12 -23.69 -4.22
N SER A 31 4.32 -24.33 -3.37
CA SER A 31 4.47 -25.74 -3.02
C SER A 31 3.99 -26.70 -4.12
N ASP A 32 3.16 -26.23 -5.06
CA ASP A 32 2.67 -27.06 -6.16
C ASP A 32 3.58 -26.96 -7.39
N LYS A 33 4.35 -28.02 -7.66
CA LYS A 33 5.25 -28.12 -8.83
C LYS A 33 4.53 -27.95 -10.18
N LYS A 34 3.22 -28.21 -10.25
CA LYS A 34 2.43 -28.07 -11.48
C LYS A 34 1.88 -26.65 -11.69
N SER A 35 1.90 -25.83 -10.65
CA SER A 35 1.40 -24.46 -10.70
C SER A 35 2.53 -23.48 -11.03
N PRO A 36 2.24 -22.41 -11.80
CA PRO A 36 3.19 -21.32 -12.01
C PRO A 36 3.63 -20.69 -10.67
N SER A 37 4.85 -20.16 -10.60
CA SER A 37 5.33 -19.53 -9.36
C SER A 37 4.54 -18.26 -9.04
N SER A 38 4.42 -17.93 -7.76
CA SER A 38 3.82 -16.64 -7.31
C SER A 38 4.45 -15.41 -7.99
N SER A 39 5.74 -15.46 -8.31
CA SER A 39 6.46 -14.41 -9.05
C SER A 39 5.91 -14.23 -10.47
N THR A 40 5.50 -15.31 -11.14
CA THR A 40 4.89 -15.26 -12.49
C THR A 40 3.56 -14.51 -12.45
N TYR A 41 2.73 -14.81 -11.43
CA TYR A 41 1.47 -14.09 -11.21
C TYR A 41 1.70 -12.62 -10.87
N ALA A 42 2.63 -12.33 -9.96
CA ALA A 42 2.95 -10.96 -9.58
C ALA A 42 3.50 -10.14 -10.76
N ASN A 43 4.34 -10.71 -11.62
CA ASN A 43 4.86 -10.03 -12.81
C ASN A 43 3.76 -9.76 -13.84
N ARG A 44 2.79 -10.66 -13.99
CA ARG A 44 1.71 -10.51 -14.99
C ARG A 44 0.58 -9.57 -14.56
N PHE A 45 0.22 -9.61 -13.28
CA PHE A 45 -0.92 -8.85 -12.71
C PHE A 45 -0.48 -7.70 -11.80
N GLY A 46 0.82 -7.53 -11.58
CA GLY A 46 1.42 -6.50 -10.72
C GLY A 46 1.59 -6.92 -9.26
N SER A 47 0.70 -7.75 -8.70
CA SER A 47 0.87 -8.33 -7.36
C SER A 47 -0.03 -9.55 -7.15
N TRP A 48 0.31 -10.40 -6.16
CA TRP A 48 -0.53 -11.55 -5.78
C TRP A 48 -1.95 -11.15 -5.39
N ASN A 49 -2.10 -10.02 -4.69
CA ASN A 49 -3.42 -9.51 -4.32
C ASN A 49 -4.22 -9.07 -5.55
N LYS A 50 -3.58 -8.40 -6.51
CA LYS A 50 -4.22 -8.05 -7.79
C LYS A 50 -4.64 -9.30 -8.55
N THR A 51 -3.82 -10.35 -8.53
CA THR A 51 -4.18 -11.65 -9.11
C THR A 51 -5.45 -12.22 -8.48
N LEU A 52 -5.54 -12.25 -7.14
CA LEU A 52 -6.73 -12.75 -6.44
C LEU A 52 -7.99 -11.93 -6.76
N ILE A 53 -7.86 -10.60 -6.84
CA ILE A 53 -8.94 -9.70 -7.25
C ILE A 53 -9.42 -10.02 -8.66
N VAL A 54 -8.50 -10.15 -9.63
CA VAL A 54 -8.83 -10.51 -11.02
C VAL A 54 -9.49 -11.88 -11.12
N CYS A 55 -9.13 -12.81 -10.23
CA CYS A 55 -9.74 -14.14 -10.17
C CYS A 55 -11.09 -14.16 -9.42
N GLY A 56 -11.60 -13.01 -8.95
CA GLY A 56 -12.88 -12.90 -8.24
C GLY A 56 -12.82 -13.24 -6.75
N PHE A 57 -11.64 -13.35 -6.15
CA PHE A 57 -11.49 -13.70 -4.74
C PHE A 57 -11.36 -12.45 -3.85
N LYS A 58 -12.04 -12.49 -2.68
CA LYS A 58 -11.87 -11.49 -1.62
C LYS A 58 -10.52 -11.69 -0.92
N ILE A 59 -9.73 -10.63 -0.82
CA ILE A 59 -8.42 -10.66 -0.14
C ILE A 59 -8.58 -10.53 1.37
N ASN A 60 -8.19 -11.56 2.14
CA ASN A 60 -8.35 -11.57 3.61
C ASN A 60 -7.44 -10.57 4.35
N LYS A 61 -6.31 -10.16 3.77
CA LYS A 61 -5.41 -9.13 4.32
C LYS A 61 -4.85 -8.28 3.21
N LYS A 62 -5.39 -7.08 3.02
CA LYS A 62 -4.87 -6.09 2.07
C LYS A 62 -3.47 -5.64 2.54
N LYS A 63 -2.44 -6.28 1.99
CA LYS A 63 -1.04 -5.91 2.23
C LYS A 63 -0.72 -4.70 1.36
N TYR A 64 -0.71 -3.51 1.96
CA TYR A 64 -0.24 -2.31 1.29
C TYR A 64 1.28 -2.26 1.33
N SER A 65 1.95 -2.04 0.20
CA SER A 65 3.38 -1.72 0.19
C SER A 65 3.64 -0.36 0.86
N LYS A 66 4.87 -0.10 1.31
CA LYS A 66 5.22 1.21 1.88
C LYS A 66 4.95 2.34 0.86
N LYS A 67 5.22 2.10 -0.42
CA LYS A 67 4.98 3.07 -1.50
C LYS A 67 3.49 3.40 -1.64
N GLU A 68 2.64 2.38 -1.75
CA GLU A 68 1.18 2.56 -1.83
C GLU A 68 0.63 3.32 -0.61
N MET A 69 1.12 2.98 0.58
CA MET A 69 0.72 3.68 1.82
C MET A 69 1.08 5.17 1.78
N ILE A 70 2.27 5.53 1.28
CA ILE A 70 2.65 6.94 1.13
C ILE A 70 1.79 7.65 0.08
N GLU A 71 1.50 7.00 -1.04
CA GLU A 71 0.59 7.54 -2.06
C GLU A 71 -0.83 7.76 -1.52
N SER A 72 -1.37 6.82 -0.74
CA SER A 72 -2.67 6.97 -0.10
C SER A 72 -2.72 8.18 0.84
N VAL A 73 -1.65 8.44 1.59
CA VAL A 73 -1.58 9.62 2.47
C VAL A 73 -1.49 10.94 1.69
N LYS A 74 -0.76 10.96 0.56
CA LYS A 74 -0.73 12.12 -0.33
C LYS A 74 -2.11 12.42 -0.93
N LEU A 75 -2.81 11.38 -1.41
CA LEU A 75 -4.16 11.50 -1.93
C LEU A 75 -5.13 12.02 -0.86
N LEU A 76 -5.06 11.45 0.36
CA LEU A 76 -5.88 11.89 1.48
C LEU A 76 -5.62 13.37 1.83
N SER A 77 -4.36 13.81 1.76
CA SER A 77 -4.02 15.21 2.00
C SER A 77 -4.59 16.16 0.94
N LYS A 78 -4.58 15.74 -0.33
CA LYS A 78 -5.21 16.49 -1.42
C LYS A 78 -6.72 16.58 -1.26
N GLU A 79 -7.36 15.47 -0.91
CA GLU A 79 -8.81 15.40 -0.70
C GLU A 79 -9.26 16.29 0.46
N LEU A 80 -8.52 16.30 1.57
CA LEU A 80 -8.86 17.11 2.74
C LEU A 80 -8.37 18.56 2.66
N GLY A 81 -7.54 18.91 1.67
CA GLY A 81 -6.86 20.20 1.59
C GLY A 81 -5.94 20.52 2.77
N LYS A 82 -5.62 19.52 3.61
CA LYS A 82 -4.87 19.67 4.86
C LYS A 82 -3.99 18.47 5.14
N ILE A 83 -3.12 18.58 6.14
CA ILE A 83 -2.28 17.46 6.59
C ILE A 83 -3.17 16.43 7.31
N PRO A 84 -3.25 15.18 6.81
CA PRO A 84 -4.11 14.16 7.40
C PRO A 84 -3.58 13.70 8.77
N LYS A 85 -4.50 13.53 9.70
CA LYS A 85 -4.27 12.97 11.04
C LYS A 85 -4.57 11.47 11.02
N GLY A 86 -4.07 10.76 12.02
CA GLY A 86 -4.34 9.33 12.16
C GLY A 86 -5.85 9.00 12.30
N SER A 87 -6.65 9.94 12.79
CA SER A 87 -8.12 9.84 12.84
C SER A 87 -8.78 9.86 11.46
N ASP A 88 -8.19 10.59 10.50
CA ASP A 88 -8.75 10.78 9.15
C ASP A 88 -8.63 9.52 8.27
N LEU A 89 -7.87 8.53 8.75
CA LEU A 89 -7.74 7.20 8.16
C LEU A 89 -8.95 6.30 8.43
N LYS A 90 -9.75 6.61 9.46
CA LYS A 90 -10.90 5.79 9.83
C LYS A 90 -11.96 5.83 8.73
N ASN A 91 -12.71 4.74 8.59
CA ASN A 91 -13.84 4.59 7.66
C ASN A 91 -13.48 4.71 6.16
N ARG A 92 -12.23 4.42 5.78
CA ARG A 92 -11.78 4.44 4.38
C ARG A 92 -11.21 3.08 3.97
N GLU A 93 -11.86 2.40 3.01
CA GLU A 93 -11.47 1.05 2.56
C GLU A 93 -10.21 1.02 1.66
N TRP A 94 -9.88 2.15 1.06
CA TRP A 94 -8.75 2.31 0.15
C TRP A 94 -7.44 2.67 0.85
N ILE A 95 -7.47 2.93 2.16
CA ILE A 95 -6.29 3.26 2.96
C ILE A 95 -6.03 2.22 4.05
N ALA A 96 -4.78 2.04 4.42
CA ALA A 96 -4.41 1.15 5.51
C ALA A 96 -4.83 1.74 6.87
N SER A 97 -5.05 0.87 7.86
CA SER A 97 -5.34 1.33 9.22
C SER A 97 -4.14 2.03 9.86
N TYR A 98 -4.40 2.89 10.83
CA TYR A 98 -3.35 3.56 11.61
C TYR A 98 -2.33 2.57 12.19
N SER A 99 -2.79 1.43 12.71
CA SER A 99 -1.94 0.38 13.25
C SER A 99 -0.97 -0.19 12.20
N THR A 100 -1.41 -0.34 10.95
CA THR A 100 -0.53 -0.77 9.84
C THR A 100 0.56 0.26 9.53
N TYR A 101 0.22 1.55 9.54
CA TYR A 101 1.22 2.63 9.39
C TYR A 101 2.22 2.64 10.54
N ARG A 102 1.74 2.51 11.77
CA ARG A 102 2.60 2.45 12.96
C ARG A 102 3.55 1.26 12.91
N GLN A 103 3.07 0.08 12.52
CA GLN A 103 3.92 -1.12 12.41
C GLN A 103 5.00 -0.97 11.33
N LYS A 104 4.69 -0.38 10.16
CA LYS A 104 5.63 -0.32 9.02
C LYS A 104 6.59 0.86 9.04
N PHE A 105 6.18 1.99 9.61
CA PHE A 105 6.94 3.25 9.61
C PHE A 105 7.36 3.71 11.01
N GLY A 106 6.88 3.03 12.05
CA GLY A 106 7.11 3.37 13.46
C GLY A 106 6.16 4.43 13.99
N ASN A 107 6.08 5.59 13.33
CA ASN A 107 5.18 6.68 13.74
C ASN A 107 4.60 7.48 12.56
N TRP A 108 3.49 8.17 12.82
CA TRP A 108 2.79 8.97 11.81
C TRP A 108 3.62 10.14 11.28
N LYS A 109 4.46 10.76 12.11
CA LYS A 109 5.37 11.84 11.68
C LYS A 109 6.32 11.39 10.57
N LYS A 110 6.87 10.16 10.65
CA LYS A 110 7.72 9.56 9.62
C LYS A 110 6.95 9.33 8.33
N VAL A 111 5.69 8.89 8.42
CA VAL A 111 4.80 8.74 7.25
C VAL A 111 4.62 10.08 6.54
N LEU A 112 4.24 11.12 7.29
CA LEU A 112 4.03 12.46 6.73
C LEU A 112 5.31 13.08 6.15
N LYS A 113 6.48 12.80 6.78
CA LYS A 113 7.79 13.20 6.25
C LYS A 113 8.08 12.52 4.91
N GLN A 114 7.86 11.21 4.80
CA GLN A 114 8.04 10.46 3.56
C GLN A 114 7.00 10.84 2.48
N ALA A 115 5.80 11.24 2.90
CA ALA A 115 4.78 11.80 2.02
C ALA A 115 5.10 13.22 1.56
N GLY A 116 6.15 13.86 2.08
CA GLY A 116 6.51 15.24 1.75
C GLY A 116 5.54 16.29 2.32
N LEU A 117 4.67 15.89 3.26
CA LEU A 117 3.65 16.76 3.86
C LEU A 117 4.17 17.54 5.07
N ILE A 118 5.31 17.13 5.63
CA ILE A 118 6.02 17.87 6.67
C ILE A 118 7.44 18.11 6.18
N LYS A 119 7.79 19.38 5.92
CA LYS A 119 9.20 19.79 5.85
C LYS A 119 9.74 19.87 7.28
N LYS A 120 10.99 19.44 7.48
CA LYS A 120 11.74 19.70 8.73
C LYS A 120 11.50 21.17 9.06
N LYS A 121 11.12 21.52 10.29
CA LYS A 121 11.20 22.91 10.75
C LYS A 121 12.66 23.34 10.51
N SER A 122 12.94 23.99 9.38
CA SER A 122 13.94 25.04 9.39
C SER A 122 13.42 26.02 10.42
N ASN A 123 14.19 26.26 11.46
CA ASN A 123 13.86 27.17 12.55
C ASN A 123 13.35 28.51 11.97
N SER A 124 12.03 28.66 11.79
CA SER A 124 11.40 29.91 11.35
C SER A 124 10.98 30.76 12.55
N SER A 125 11.59 30.51 13.71
CA SER A 125 11.49 31.35 14.90
C SER A 125 12.49 32.52 14.92
N THR A 126 13.32 32.70 13.88
CA THR A 126 14.30 33.81 13.80
C THR A 126 13.94 34.93 12.82
N LEU A 127 12.90 34.80 11.99
CA LEU A 127 12.53 35.84 11.02
C LEU A 127 11.61 36.94 11.60
N LYS A 128 10.87 36.67 12.68
CA LYS A 128 10.07 37.70 13.36
C LYS A 128 10.91 38.60 14.29
N SER A 129 12.10 38.18 14.70
CA SER A 129 13.01 38.99 15.53
C SER A 129 13.94 39.90 14.73
N PHE A 130 14.21 39.59 13.45
CA PHE A 130 15.09 40.41 12.60
C PHE A 130 14.40 41.64 11.98
N ILE A 131 13.08 41.61 11.73
CA ILE A 131 12.37 42.73 11.11
C ILE A 131 12.03 43.85 12.13
N LYS A 132 12.02 43.56 13.43
CA LYS A 132 11.68 44.56 14.46
C LYS A 132 12.86 45.45 14.91
N LYS A 133 14.09 45.16 14.47
CA LYS A 133 15.30 45.92 14.86
C LYS A 133 15.83 46.90 13.80
N LYS A 134 15.15 47.08 12.67
CA LYS A 134 15.56 48.01 11.60
C LYS A 134 14.62 49.20 11.38
N LYS A 135 13.76 49.50 12.35
CA LYS A 135 12.94 50.72 12.38
C LYS A 135 12.87 51.30 13.80
N LYS A 136 14.01 51.77 14.30
CA LYS A 136 14.18 52.97 15.14
C LYS A 136 15.65 53.12 15.49
#